data_AF-A0A1F3A827-F1
#
_entry.id   AF-A0A1F3A827-F1
#
_cell.length_a   1.000
_cell.length_b   1.000
_cell.length_c   1.000
_cell.angle_alpha   90.00
_cell.angle_beta   90.00
_cell.angle_gamma   90.00
#
_symmetry.space_group_name_H-M   'P 1'
#
loop_
_entity.id
_entity.type
_entity.pdbx_description
1 polymer ?
#
loop_
_entity_poly.entity_id
_entity_poly.type
_entity_poly.pdbx_seq_one_letter_code
_entity_poly.pdbx_strand_id
1 'polypeptide(L)'
;MTQLNITHVVVISLTAVFLLVALDRAGELRGPQPTYTPPAAPAPVVAAVVDPDKGKPPPHNDTVADLPDGNGREVTFYTCTACHGVALIKAQGLTRDLWDSTFDLMLERHKMAPVKPEERAEILDYLTEQFPPRRRGRNADNPFLK
;
A
#
# COMPACT_ATOMS: atom_id res chain seq x y z
N MET A 1 10.51 19.92 -53.81
CA MET A 1 10.39 18.60 -53.16
C MET A 1 11.38 18.58 -52.01
N THR A 2 10.92 18.81 -50.78
CA THR A 2 11.78 18.86 -49.59
C THR A 2 12.15 17.43 -49.22
N GLN A 3 13.42 17.04 -49.38
CA GLN A 3 13.90 15.70 -49.01
C GLN A 3 13.88 15.58 -47.48
N LEU A 4 13.12 14.61 -46.96
CA LEU A 4 13.04 14.32 -45.53
C LEU A 4 14.24 13.45 -45.13
N ASN A 5 15.21 14.04 -44.43
CA ASN A 5 16.39 13.31 -43.97
C ASN A 5 16.10 12.53 -42.67
N ILE A 6 16.92 11.52 -42.36
CA ILE A 6 16.79 10.68 -41.14
C ILE A 6 16.69 11.53 -39.86
N THR A 7 17.45 12.63 -39.78
CA THR A 7 17.38 13.59 -38.68
C THR A 7 16.00 14.21 -38.51
N HIS A 8 15.30 14.53 -39.60
CA HIS A 8 13.96 15.07 -39.56
C HIS A 8 12.96 14.01 -39.10
N VAL A 9 13.11 12.76 -39.54
CA VAL A 9 12.25 11.64 -39.09
C VAL A 9 12.40 11.40 -37.59
N VAL A 10 13.63 11.41 -37.06
CA VAL A 10 13.88 11.22 -35.62
C VAL A 10 13.31 12.38 -34.80
N VAL A 11 13.53 13.63 -35.22
CA VAL A 11 13.01 14.82 -34.51
C VAL A 11 11.48 14.81 -34.51
N ILE A 12 10.85 14.54 -35.66
CA ILE A 12 9.38 14.48 -35.76
C ILE A 12 8.81 13.35 -34.89
N SER A 13 9.48 12.19 -34.84
CA SER A 13 9.02 11.05 -34.04
C SER A 13 9.11 11.37 -32.53
N LEU A 14 10.21 11.97 -32.10
CA LEU A 14 10.39 12.36 -30.70
C LEU A 14 9.41 13.45 -30.28
N THR A 15 9.21 14.48 -31.10
CA THR A 15 8.24 15.54 -30.79
C THR A 15 6.81 15.01 -30.72
N ALA A 16 6.43 14.08 -31.61
CA ALA A 16 5.13 13.42 -31.56
C ALA A 16 4.94 12.61 -30.28
N VAL A 17 5.94 11.84 -29.84
CA VAL A 17 5.88 11.07 -28.58
C VAL A 17 5.75 12.00 -27.37
N PHE A 18 6.56 13.06 -27.30
CA PHE A 18 6.47 14.03 -26.20
C PHE A 18 5.11 14.74 -26.16
N LEU A 19 4.55 15.10 -27.31
CA LEU A 19 3.22 15.66 -27.41
C LEU A 19 2.17 14.66 -26.91
N LEU A 20 2.19 13.41 -27.36
CA LEU A 20 1.24 12.39 -26.90
C LEU A 20 1.31 12.16 -25.38
N VAL A 21 2.52 12.12 -24.82
CA VAL A 21 2.71 12.01 -23.36
C VAL A 21 2.17 13.24 -22.63
N ALA A 22 2.38 14.44 -23.17
CA ALA A 22 1.85 15.67 -22.59
C ALA A 22 0.31 15.70 -22.60
N LEU A 23 -0.32 15.27 -23.70
CA LEU A 23 -1.78 15.18 -23.81
C LEU A 23 -2.37 14.12 -22.85
N ASP A 24 -1.71 12.97 -22.66
CA ASP A 24 -2.14 11.97 -21.67
C ASP A 24 -2.03 12.49 -20.23
N ARG A 25 -0.93 13.19 -19.91
CA ARG A 25 -0.77 13.80 -18.57
C ARG A 25 -1.78 14.91 -18.31
N ALA A 26 -2.10 15.71 -19.33
CA ALA A 26 -3.15 16.73 -19.26
C ALA A 26 -4.54 16.09 -19.08
N GLY A 27 -4.68 14.79 -19.33
CA GLY A 27 -5.95 14.07 -19.18
C GLY A 27 -6.86 14.20 -20.39
N GLU A 28 -6.43 14.89 -21.45
CA GLU A 28 -7.19 15.10 -22.70
C GLU A 28 -7.47 13.78 -23.43
N LEU A 29 -6.62 12.76 -23.21
CA LEU A 29 -6.78 11.42 -23.77
C LEU A 29 -7.54 10.46 -22.84
N ARG A 30 -7.85 10.85 -21.58
CA ARG A 30 -8.61 9.98 -20.67
C ARG A 30 -10.11 10.10 -20.99
N GLY A 31 -10.77 8.95 -21.13
CA GLY A 31 -12.24 8.89 -21.15
C GLY A 31 -12.86 9.43 -19.85
N PRO A 32 -14.19 9.64 -19.82
CA PRO A 32 -14.88 10.21 -18.67
C PRO A 32 -14.57 9.40 -17.40
N GLN A 33 -13.76 10.01 -16.53
CA GLN A 33 -13.51 9.47 -15.20
C GLN A 33 -14.76 9.72 -14.36
N PRO A 34 -15.24 8.74 -13.57
CA PRO A 34 -16.25 9.02 -12.57
C PRO A 34 -15.69 10.12 -11.66
N THR A 35 -16.34 11.28 -11.66
CA THR A 35 -15.94 12.38 -10.80
C THR A 35 -16.10 11.91 -9.36
N TYR A 36 -14.98 11.86 -8.63
CA TYR A 36 -15.04 11.70 -7.19
C TYR A 36 -15.90 12.83 -6.64
N THR A 37 -17.11 12.49 -6.23
CA THR A 37 -17.98 13.41 -5.52
C THR A 37 -17.62 13.19 -4.06
N PRO A 38 -16.84 14.09 -3.44
CA PRO A 38 -16.63 13.99 -2.01
C PRO A 38 -18.01 13.93 -1.34
N PRO A 39 -18.21 13.05 -0.35
CA PRO A 39 -19.41 13.16 0.47
C PRO A 39 -19.48 14.59 1.01
N ALA A 40 -20.69 15.16 1.04
CA ALA A 40 -20.91 16.53 1.49
C ALA A 40 -20.08 16.79 2.75
N ALA A 41 -19.29 17.88 2.73
CA ALA A 41 -18.49 18.26 3.88
C ALA A 41 -19.40 18.23 5.11
N PRO A 42 -19.01 17.52 6.20
CA PRO A 42 -19.82 17.56 7.40
C PRO A 42 -19.99 19.03 7.81
N ALA A 43 -21.22 19.38 8.21
CA ALA A 43 -21.55 20.68 8.79
C ALA A 43 -20.46 21.07 9.82
N PRO A 44 -20.17 22.38 10.03
CA PRO A 44 -19.11 22.82 10.92
C PRO A 44 -19.24 22.10 12.25
N VAL A 45 -18.31 21.17 12.48
CA VAL A 45 -18.23 20.45 13.74
C VAL A 45 -17.79 21.48 14.76
N VAL A 46 -18.73 21.94 15.58
CA VAL A 46 -18.44 22.53 16.89
C VAL A 46 -17.32 21.70 17.50
N ALA A 47 -16.19 22.35 17.81
CA ALA A 47 -14.92 21.72 18.19
C ALA A 47 -15.19 20.43 18.96
N ALA A 48 -15.03 19.29 18.26
CA ALA A 48 -15.37 18.02 18.83
C ALA A 48 -14.49 17.86 20.07
N VAL A 49 -15.13 17.65 21.21
CA VAL A 49 -14.44 17.20 22.42
C VAL A 49 -13.59 16.02 21.99
N VAL A 50 -12.27 16.19 22.05
CA VAL A 50 -11.32 15.14 21.69
C VAL A 50 -11.47 14.09 22.77
N ASP A 51 -12.25 13.07 22.47
CA ASP A 51 -12.30 11.85 23.26
C ASP A 51 -10.88 11.24 23.19
N PRO A 52 -10.16 11.15 24.32
CA PRO A 52 -8.78 10.66 24.35
C PRO A 52 -8.67 9.20 23.91
N ASP A 53 -9.77 8.45 23.90
CA ASP A 53 -9.84 7.08 23.44
C ASP A 53 -10.19 6.97 21.95
N LYS A 54 -10.63 8.07 21.33
CA LYS A 54 -11.02 8.13 19.93
C LYS A 54 -9.79 8.03 19.03
N GLY A 55 -9.53 6.83 18.54
CA GLY A 55 -8.36 6.49 17.73
C GLY A 55 -7.42 5.50 18.42
N LYS A 56 -7.67 5.15 19.69
CA LYS A 56 -7.01 3.98 20.28
C LYS A 56 -7.53 2.74 19.54
N PRO A 57 -6.65 1.91 18.95
CA PRO A 57 -7.06 0.62 18.43
C PRO A 57 -7.75 -0.16 19.57
N PRO A 58 -8.87 -0.86 19.31
CA PRO A 58 -9.45 -1.72 20.32
C PRO A 58 -8.37 -2.67 20.84
N PRO A 59 -8.31 -2.93 22.16
CA PRO A 59 -7.33 -3.85 22.71
C PRO A 59 -7.48 -5.19 22.00
N HIS A 60 -6.38 -5.67 21.43
CA HIS A 60 -6.28 -6.99 20.85
C HIS A 60 -5.80 -7.94 21.94
N ASN A 61 -6.60 -8.97 22.23
CA ASN A 61 -6.22 -10.04 23.17
C ASN A 61 -5.57 -11.20 22.41
N ASP A 62 -4.82 -10.86 21.36
CA ASP A 62 -4.19 -11.86 20.49
C ASP A 62 -3.08 -12.59 21.26
N THR A 63 -2.82 -13.81 20.85
CA THR A 63 -1.78 -14.70 21.36
C THR A 63 -0.91 -15.17 20.20
N VAL A 64 0.25 -15.74 20.51
CA VAL A 64 1.15 -16.31 19.49
C VAL A 64 0.43 -17.33 18.59
N ALA A 65 -0.57 -18.04 19.12
CA ALA A 65 -1.35 -19.04 18.39
C ALA A 65 -2.28 -18.45 17.30
N ASP A 66 -2.54 -17.14 17.31
CA ASP A 66 -3.37 -16.47 16.30
C ASP A 66 -2.62 -16.25 14.96
N LEU A 67 -1.30 -16.43 14.99
CA LEU A 67 -0.41 -16.48 13.83
C LEU A 67 -0.14 -17.94 13.40
N PRO A 68 -0.05 -18.23 12.09
CA PRO A 68 0.27 -19.56 11.58
C PRO A 68 1.58 -20.12 12.15
N ASP A 69 1.66 -21.43 12.41
CA ASP A 69 2.92 -22.08 12.80
C ASP A 69 4.04 -21.81 11.78
N GLY A 70 5.25 -21.52 12.25
CA GLY A 70 6.41 -21.31 11.38
C GLY A 70 7.63 -20.75 12.13
N ASN A 71 8.81 -20.92 11.55
CA ASN A 71 10.04 -20.33 12.09
C ASN A 71 9.92 -18.79 12.06
N GLY A 72 10.23 -18.11 13.17
CA GLY A 72 10.06 -16.66 13.28
C GLY A 72 8.68 -16.19 13.75
N ARG A 73 7.76 -17.10 14.08
CA ARG A 73 6.43 -16.74 14.58
C ARG A 73 6.47 -15.95 15.88
N GLU A 74 7.19 -16.44 16.90
CA GLU A 74 7.21 -15.76 18.20
C GLU A 74 7.79 -14.34 18.09
N VAL A 75 8.93 -14.18 17.41
CA VAL A 75 9.55 -12.87 17.22
C VAL A 75 8.64 -11.93 16.43
N THR A 76 7.99 -12.41 15.36
CA THR A 76 7.00 -11.62 14.61
C THR A 76 5.82 -11.20 15.47
N PHE A 77 5.29 -12.11 16.29
CA PHE A 77 4.18 -11.82 17.19
C PHE A 77 4.56 -10.66 18.13
N TYR A 78 5.64 -10.79 18.90
CA TYR A 78 5.99 -9.80 19.92
C TYR A 78 6.42 -8.46 19.32
N THR A 79 7.05 -8.46 18.14
CA THR A 79 7.44 -7.22 17.47
C THR A 79 6.24 -6.50 16.85
N CYS A 80 5.41 -7.19 16.08
CA CYS A 80 4.37 -6.54 15.27
C CYS A 80 3.08 -6.27 16.05
N THR A 81 2.82 -7.00 17.15
CA THR A 81 1.61 -6.82 17.95
C THR A 81 1.79 -5.84 19.12
N ALA A 82 2.94 -5.18 19.24
CA ALA A 82 3.14 -4.14 20.25
C ALA A 82 2.18 -2.95 20.11
N CYS A 83 1.68 -2.68 18.90
CA CYS A 83 0.83 -1.53 18.60
C CYS A 83 -0.56 -1.86 18.03
N HIS A 84 -0.73 -3.01 17.38
CA HIS A 84 -1.99 -3.40 16.74
C HIS A 84 -2.19 -4.92 16.69
N GLY A 85 -3.42 -5.36 16.43
CA GLY A 85 -3.79 -6.77 16.32
C GLY A 85 -3.11 -7.56 15.19
N VAL A 86 -3.03 -8.87 15.37
CA VAL A 86 -2.64 -9.89 14.40
C VAL A 86 -3.54 -9.85 13.16
N ALA A 87 -4.81 -9.46 13.31
CA ALA A 87 -5.74 -9.32 12.19
C ALA A 87 -5.21 -8.35 11.10
N LEU A 88 -4.54 -7.26 11.49
CA LEU A 88 -3.99 -6.29 10.53
C LEU A 88 -2.80 -6.88 9.76
N ILE A 89 -1.98 -7.71 10.42
CA ILE A 89 -0.85 -8.41 9.80
C ILE A 89 -1.38 -9.38 8.74
N LYS A 90 -2.35 -10.22 9.11
CA LYS A 90 -2.99 -11.23 8.24
C LYS A 90 -3.69 -10.58 7.03
N ALA A 91 -4.10 -9.31 7.15
CA ALA A 91 -4.81 -8.58 6.11
C ALA A 91 -3.91 -8.08 4.96
N GLN A 92 -2.58 -8.08 5.07
CA GLN A 92 -1.75 -7.54 3.99
C GLN A 92 -1.48 -8.51 2.84
N GLY A 93 -0.75 -9.60 3.07
CA GLY A 93 -0.36 -10.52 2.01
C GLY A 93 0.52 -9.82 0.95
N LEU A 94 1.82 -9.70 1.22
CA LEU A 94 2.75 -8.86 0.45
C LEU A 94 3.95 -9.67 -0.05
N THR A 95 4.67 -9.11 -1.02
CA THR A 95 5.99 -9.64 -1.41
C THR A 95 7.02 -9.32 -0.31
N ARG A 96 8.16 -10.01 -0.32
CA ARG A 96 9.27 -9.74 0.61
C ARG A 96 9.67 -8.26 0.64
N ASP A 97 9.82 -7.64 -0.53
CA ASP A 97 10.23 -6.23 -0.65
C ASP A 97 9.18 -5.26 -0.10
N LEU A 98 7.89 -5.59 -0.29
CA LEU A 98 6.79 -4.79 0.24
C LEU A 98 6.64 -4.96 1.75
N TRP A 99 6.91 -6.15 2.28
CA TRP A 99 7.03 -6.37 3.72
C TRP A 99 8.21 -5.60 4.32
N ASP A 100 9.37 -5.61 3.66
CA ASP A 100 10.56 -4.86 4.07
C ASP A 100 10.27 -3.35 4.13
N SER A 101 9.64 -2.81 3.08
CA SER A 101 9.20 -1.41 3.02
C SER A 101 8.15 -1.07 4.09
N THR A 102 7.27 -2.02 4.42
CA THR A 102 6.28 -1.86 5.49
C THR A 102 6.96 -1.84 6.85
N PHE A 103 8.00 -2.66 7.05
CA PHE A 103 8.80 -2.68 8.26
C PHE A 103 9.49 -1.32 8.47
N ASP A 104 10.06 -0.74 7.41
CA ASP A 104 10.68 0.59 7.46
C ASP A 104 9.65 1.67 7.79
N LEU A 105 8.44 1.58 7.23
CA LEU A 105 7.33 2.47 7.60
C LEU A 105 7.00 2.38 9.10
N MET A 106 6.99 1.17 9.67
CA MET A 106 6.73 0.98 11.10
C MET A 106 7.82 1.62 11.96
N LEU A 107 9.09 1.47 11.58
CA LEU A 107 10.23 2.10 12.26
C LEU A 107 10.18 3.63 12.16
N GLU A 108 10.08 4.15 10.93
CA GLU A 108 10.30 5.57 10.65
C GLU A 108 9.09 6.43 11.02
N ARG A 109 7.88 6.00 10.63
CA ARG A 109 6.65 6.78 10.82
C ARG A 109 5.91 6.41 12.07
N HIS A 110 5.80 5.12 12.39
CA HIS A 110 5.06 4.66 13.55
C HIS A 110 5.93 4.47 14.81
N LYS A 111 7.24 4.75 14.71
CA LYS A 111 8.19 4.72 15.83
C LYS A 111 8.24 3.37 16.54
N MET A 112 8.12 2.29 15.78
CA MET A 112 8.39 0.93 16.27
C MET A 112 9.83 0.86 16.79
N ALA A 113 10.04 0.13 17.89
CA ALA A 113 11.37 -0.07 18.43
C ALA A 113 12.29 -0.75 17.39
N PRO A 114 13.56 -0.33 17.29
CA PRO A 114 14.50 -0.97 16.39
C PRO A 114 14.75 -2.42 16.85
N VAL A 115 14.82 -3.33 15.88
CA VAL A 115 15.19 -4.74 16.09
C VAL A 115 16.58 -5.00 15.53
N LYS A 116 17.20 -6.11 15.93
CA LYS A 116 18.49 -6.50 15.35
C LYS A 116 18.34 -6.91 13.87
N PRO A 117 19.39 -6.78 13.04
CA PRO A 117 19.32 -7.18 11.64
C PRO A 117 18.90 -8.63 11.44
N GLU A 118 19.31 -9.53 12.32
CA GLU A 118 19.00 -10.97 12.26
C GLU A 118 17.50 -11.20 12.56
N GLU A 119 16.97 -10.53 13.58
CA GLU A 119 15.56 -10.59 13.94
C GLU A 119 14.68 -10.00 12.82
N ARG A 120 15.11 -8.89 12.18
CA ARG A 120 14.43 -8.32 11.00
C ARG A 120 14.36 -9.33 9.85
N ALA A 121 15.47 -10.02 9.57
CA ALA A 121 15.49 -11.03 8.53
C ALA A 121 14.51 -12.18 8.84
N GLU A 122 14.54 -12.70 10.06
CA GLU A 122 13.66 -13.77 10.53
C GLU A 122 12.18 -13.39 10.45
N ILE A 123 11.81 -12.18 10.91
CA ILE A 123 10.44 -11.67 10.84
C ILE A 123 9.96 -11.61 9.39
N LEU A 124 10.78 -11.08 8.50
CA LEU A 124 10.36 -10.86 7.13
C LEU A 124 10.31 -12.16 6.30
N ASP A 125 11.14 -13.14 6.62
CA ASP A 125 11.07 -14.48 6.05
C ASP A 125 9.77 -15.15 6.48
N TYR A 126 9.43 -15.09 7.77
CA TYR A 126 8.15 -15.57 8.30
C TYR A 126 6.94 -14.89 7.65
N LEU A 127 6.92 -13.55 7.58
CA LEU A 127 5.82 -12.77 6.98
C LEU A 127 5.61 -13.11 5.50
N THR A 128 6.69 -13.34 4.76
CA THR A 128 6.62 -13.66 3.34
C THR A 128 6.15 -15.10 3.10
N GLU A 129 6.60 -16.03 3.93
CA GLU A 129 6.20 -17.44 3.85
C GLU A 129 4.72 -17.61 4.23
N GLN A 130 4.29 -17.02 5.34
CA GLN A 130 2.93 -17.21 5.88
C GLN A 130 1.90 -16.29 5.23
N PHE A 131 2.30 -15.12 4.74
CA PHE A 131 1.41 -14.13 4.13
C PHE A 131 1.93 -13.65 2.76
N PRO A 132 1.99 -14.55 1.76
CA PRO A 132 2.39 -14.19 0.41
C PRO A 132 1.34 -13.32 -0.30
N PRO A 133 1.70 -12.69 -1.45
CA PRO A 133 0.76 -11.91 -2.24
C PRO A 133 -0.48 -12.71 -2.63
N ARG A 134 -1.66 -12.19 -2.30
CA ARG A 134 -2.91 -12.81 -2.73
C ARG A 134 -3.02 -12.72 -4.25
N ARG A 135 -3.30 -13.85 -4.90
CA ARG A 135 -3.57 -13.90 -6.36
C ARG A 135 -4.68 -12.88 -6.68
N ARG A 136 -4.42 -12.01 -7.65
CA ARG A 136 -5.31 -10.92 -8.07
C ARG A 136 -6.53 -11.51 -8.77
N GLY A 137 -7.60 -11.80 -8.03
CA GLY A 137 -8.91 -12.23 -8.53
C GLY A 137 -10.05 -11.24 -8.25
N ARG A 138 -9.79 -10.10 -7.60
CA ARG A 138 -10.85 -9.27 -6.98
C ARG A 138 -11.77 -8.53 -7.97
N ASN A 139 -11.37 -8.37 -9.22
CA ASN A 139 -12.20 -7.66 -10.21
C ASN A 139 -13.29 -8.55 -10.83
N ALA A 140 -13.13 -9.88 -10.82
CA ALA A 140 -14.13 -10.81 -11.35
C ALA A 140 -15.30 -11.03 -10.37
N ASP A 141 -15.02 -10.93 -9.06
CA ASP A 141 -15.99 -11.22 -8.00
C ASP A 141 -16.60 -9.96 -7.37
N ASN A 142 -16.40 -8.77 -7.96
CA ASN A 142 -16.97 -7.54 -7.43
C ASN A 142 -18.44 -7.39 -7.91
N PRO A 143 -19.45 -7.60 -7.04
CA PRO A 143 -20.85 -7.57 -7.45
C PRO A 143 -21.33 -6.15 -7.83
N PHE A 144 -20.53 -5.12 -7.59
CA PHE A 144 -20.86 -3.72 -7.82
C PHE A 144 -20.31 -3.16 -9.15
N LEU A 145 -19.65 -3.98 -9.97
CA LEU A 145 -19.13 -3.60 -11.29
C LEU A 145 -20.04 -4.08 -12.45
N LYS A 146 -21.35 -4.26 -12.21
CA LYS A 146 -22.36 -4.58 -13.24
C LYS A 146 -23.16 -3.36 -13.62
#